data_AF-A0A9D6EC86-F1
#
_entry.id   AF-A0A9D6EC86-F1
#
_cell.length_a   1.000
_cell.length_b   1.000
_cell.length_c   1.000
_cell.angle_alpha   90.00
_cell.angle_beta   90.00
_cell.angle_gamma   90.00
#
_symmetry.space_group_name_H-M   'P 1'
#
loop_
_entity.id
_entity.type
_entity.pdbx_description
1 polymer ?
#
loop_
_entity_poly.entity_id
_entity_poly.type
_entity_poly.pdbx_seq_one_letter_code
_entity_poly.pdbx_strand_id
1 'polypeptide(L)'
;MLGDGLLAHLPQLLSRHCPAEHYAVITDSTVAPLYGEAAAAALRGVARATVVTFPSGEWNKTRETWAGITDRLLAAGVGRDGAIVALGGGVVGDLAGF
;
A
#
# COMPACT_ATOMS: atom_id res chain seq x y z
N MET A 1 -14.27 8.52 2.72
CA MET A 1 -14.57 9.52 1.67
C MET A 1 -14.70 8.78 0.35
N LEU A 2 -15.61 9.20 -0.53
CA LEU A 2 -15.74 8.68 -1.90
C LEU A 2 -15.76 9.89 -2.83
N GLY A 3 -14.98 9.86 -3.91
CA GLY A 3 -14.80 11.00 -4.81
C GLY A 3 -13.79 10.71 -5.92
N ASP A 4 -13.83 11.53 -6.97
CA ASP A 4 -12.91 11.44 -8.12
C ASP A 4 -11.54 12.06 -7.79
N GLY A 5 -10.47 11.54 -8.41
CA GLY A 5 -9.13 12.13 -8.30
C GLY A 5 -8.50 12.11 -6.89
N LEU A 6 -8.98 11.26 -5.98
CA LEU A 6 -8.51 11.26 -4.59
C LEU A 6 -7.06 10.80 -4.42
N LEU A 7 -6.49 10.06 -5.39
CA LEU A 7 -5.08 9.67 -5.35
C LEU A 7 -4.14 10.89 -5.30
N ALA A 8 -4.47 11.98 -5.99
CA ALA A 8 -3.68 13.22 -5.94
C ALA A 8 -3.73 13.89 -4.56
N HIS A 9 -4.76 13.59 -3.76
CA HIS A 9 -5.01 14.15 -2.45
C HIS A 9 -4.58 13.23 -1.30
N LEU A 10 -4.03 12.04 -1.63
CA LEU A 10 -3.51 11.08 -0.65
C LEU A 10 -2.58 11.71 0.38
N PRO A 11 -1.60 12.55 0.00
CA PRO A 11 -0.68 13.15 0.97
C PRO A 11 -1.41 13.99 2.02
N GLN A 12 -2.33 14.86 1.58
CA GLN A 12 -3.06 15.75 2.50
C GLN A 12 -4.01 14.96 3.41
N LEU A 13 -4.63 13.89 2.90
CA LEU A 13 -5.51 13.03 3.69
C LEU A 13 -4.74 12.24 4.74
N LEU A 14 -3.64 11.58 4.34
CA LEU A 14 -2.85 10.76 5.24
C LEU A 14 -2.10 11.60 6.27
N SER A 15 -1.50 12.73 5.90
CA SER A 15 -0.87 13.63 6.87
C SER A 15 -1.83 14.11 7.98
N ARG A 16 -3.14 14.17 7.72
CA ARG A 16 -4.13 14.58 8.72
C ARG A 16 -4.68 13.43 9.57
N HIS A 17 -4.88 12.27 8.96
CA HIS A 17 -5.64 11.17 9.57
C HIS A 17 -4.79 9.96 9.96
N CYS A 18 -3.63 9.77 9.33
CA CYS A 18 -2.72 8.65 9.57
C CYS A 18 -1.28 9.06 9.24
N PRO A 19 -0.68 9.97 10.02
CA PRO A 19 0.70 10.39 9.80
C PRO A 19 1.66 9.20 10.07
N ALA A 20 2.59 8.98 9.16
CA ALA A 20 3.62 7.95 9.26
C ALA A 20 4.92 8.43 8.59
N GLU A 21 6.05 7.89 9.03
CA GLU A 21 7.37 8.18 8.44
C GLU A 21 7.61 7.40 7.15
N HIS A 22 6.94 6.25 7.01
CA HIS A 22 7.05 5.37 5.85
C HIS A 22 5.70 4.74 5.49
N TYR A 23 5.16 5.07 4.31
CA TYR A 23 3.98 4.42 3.77
C TYR A 23 4.34 3.22 2.89
N ALA A 24 3.77 2.06 3.17
CA ALA A 24 3.86 0.89 2.32
C ALA A 24 2.58 0.73 1.50
N VAL A 25 2.65 0.95 0.19
CA VAL A 25 1.53 0.74 -0.73
C VAL A 25 1.49 -0.73 -1.11
N ILE A 26 0.52 -1.47 -0.58
CA ILE A 26 0.32 -2.89 -0.89
C ILE A 26 -0.76 -2.99 -1.97
N THR A 27 -0.45 -3.68 -3.06
CA THR A 27 -1.36 -3.80 -4.22
C THR A 27 -1.10 -5.09 -4.99
N ASP A 28 -2.02 -5.48 -5.87
CA ASP A 28 -1.86 -6.68 -6.69
C ASP A 28 -1.30 -6.39 -8.09
N SER A 29 -0.95 -7.42 -8.85
CA SER A 29 -0.39 -7.31 -10.19
C SER A 29 -1.32 -6.66 -11.22
N THR A 30 -2.62 -6.57 -10.96
CA THR A 30 -3.61 -5.91 -11.83
C THR A 30 -3.69 -4.42 -11.55
N VAL A 31 -3.70 -4.03 -10.26
CA VAL A 31 -3.86 -2.64 -9.82
C VAL A 31 -2.52 -1.89 -9.82
N ALA A 32 -1.41 -2.57 -9.56
CA ALA A 32 -0.06 -1.99 -9.54
C ALA A 32 0.28 -1.12 -10.77
N PRO A 33 0.14 -1.61 -12.03
CA PRO A 33 0.52 -0.83 -13.20
C PRO A 33 -0.39 0.39 -13.45
N LEU A 34 -1.59 0.40 -12.86
CA LEU A 34 -2.56 1.48 -13.03
C LEU A 34 -2.35 2.61 -12.01
N TYR A 35 -2.10 2.25 -10.74
CA TYR A 35 -2.15 3.21 -9.64
C TYR A 35 -1.02 3.10 -8.63
N GLY A 36 -0.26 2.01 -8.61
CA GLY A 36 0.73 1.72 -7.56
C GLY A 36 1.83 2.79 -7.48
N GLU A 37 2.51 3.07 -8.59
CA GLU A 37 3.58 4.07 -8.62
C GLU A 37 3.03 5.49 -8.46
N ALA A 38 1.85 5.79 -9.03
CA ALA A 38 1.23 7.10 -8.87
C ALA A 38 0.91 7.41 -7.39
N ALA A 39 0.36 6.43 -6.66
CA ALA A 39 0.08 6.55 -5.23
C ALA A 39 1.37 6.72 -4.41
N ALA A 40 2.39 5.90 -4.67
CA ALA A 40 3.67 6.02 -3.97
C ALA A 40 4.36 7.35 -4.28
N ALA A 41 4.39 7.79 -5.53
CA ALA A 41 4.98 9.06 -5.94
C ALA A 41 4.31 10.26 -5.26
N ALA A 42 2.98 10.26 -5.14
CA ALA A 42 2.27 11.29 -4.38
C ALA A 42 2.74 11.34 -2.92
N LEU A 43 2.89 10.17 -2.28
CA LEU A 43 3.31 10.06 -0.87
C LEU A 43 4.78 10.40 -0.64
N ARG A 44 5.67 10.16 -1.62
CA ARG A 44 7.08 10.56 -1.56
C ARG A 44 7.29 12.07 -1.39
N GLY A 45 6.28 12.89 -1.69
CA GLY A 45 6.31 14.32 -1.42
C GLY A 45 6.20 14.70 0.07
N VAL A 46 5.75 13.77 0.93
CA VAL A 46 5.51 14.04 2.36
C VAL A 46 6.16 13.04 3.32
N ALA A 47 6.53 11.84 2.86
CA ALA A 47 7.16 10.79 3.66
C ALA A 47 7.87 9.75 2.77
N ARG A 48 8.56 8.76 3.35
CA ARG A 48 9.07 7.63 2.55
C ARG A 48 7.90 6.81 2.02
N ALA A 49 8.01 6.27 0.80
CA ALA A 49 6.99 5.38 0.26
C ALA A 49 7.58 4.25 -0.60
N THR A 50 7.11 3.02 -0.36
CA THR A 50 7.49 1.80 -1.08
C THR A 50 6.26 1.08 -1.60
N VAL A 51 6.34 0.54 -2.82
CA VAL A 51 5.29 -0.31 -3.38
C VAL A 51 5.64 -1.77 -3.16
N VAL A 52 4.71 -2.55 -2.62
CA VAL A 52 4.79 -4.00 -2.46
C VAL A 52 3.69 -4.64 -3.28
N THR A 53 4.07 -5.48 -4.24
CA THR A 53 3.13 -6.15 -5.16
C THR A 53 3.08 -7.65 -4.94
N PHE A 54 1.91 -8.24 -5.15
CA PHE A 54 1.73 -9.69 -5.19
C PHE A 54 0.81 -10.09 -6.37
N PRO A 55 0.77 -11.38 -6.79
CA PRO A 55 -0.09 -11.78 -7.89
C PRO A 55 -1.58 -11.60 -7.56
N SER A 56 -2.39 -11.10 -8.51
CA SER A 56 -3.83 -10.86 -8.30
C SER A 56 -4.65 -12.14 -8.27
N GLY A 57 -5.78 -12.11 -7.54
CA GLY A 57 -6.77 -13.20 -7.47
C GLY A 57 -6.92 -13.80 -6.07
N GLU A 58 -8.12 -14.29 -5.73
CA GLU A 58 -8.45 -14.87 -4.42
C GLU A 58 -7.54 -16.04 -4.05
N TRP A 59 -7.07 -16.82 -5.03
CA TRP A 59 -6.14 -17.93 -4.79
C TRP A 59 -4.77 -17.49 -4.24
N ASN A 60 -4.42 -16.21 -4.36
CA ASN A 60 -3.23 -15.64 -3.72
C ASN A 60 -3.50 -15.13 -2.30
N LYS A 61 -4.73 -15.26 -1.79
CA LYS A 61 -5.03 -14.97 -0.38
C LYS A 61 -4.56 -16.11 0.51
N THR A 62 -3.23 -16.26 0.58
CA THR A 62 -2.57 -17.35 1.29
C THR A 62 -1.60 -16.82 2.33
N ARG A 63 -1.26 -17.65 3.30
CA ARG A 63 -0.20 -17.34 4.29
C ARG A 63 1.17 -17.13 3.64
N GLU A 64 1.45 -17.81 2.54
CA GLU A 64 2.70 -17.66 1.81
C GLU A 64 2.80 -16.29 1.15
N THR A 65 1.71 -15.84 0.52
CA THR A 65 1.63 -14.48 -0.05
C THR A 65 1.75 -13.42 1.04
N TRP A 66 1.06 -13.59 2.17
CA TRP A 66 1.19 -12.70 3.32
C TRP A 66 2.62 -12.66 3.88
N ALA A 67 3.27 -13.82 4.03
CA ALA A 67 4.66 -13.88 4.48
C ALA A 67 5.60 -13.12 3.52
N GLY A 68 5.45 -13.34 2.21
CA GLY A 68 6.25 -12.63 1.20
C GLY A 68 6.01 -11.11 1.16
N ILE A 69 4.79 -10.65 1.48
CA ILE A 69 4.51 -9.23 1.68
C ILE A 69 5.27 -8.70 2.90
N THR A 70 5.15 -9.38 4.04
CA THR A 70 5.81 -8.99 5.30
C THR A 70 7.33 -8.99 5.18
N ASP A 71 7.92 -9.98 4.50
CA ASP A 71 9.36 -10.02 4.24
C ASP A 71 9.84 -8.80 3.45
N ARG A 72 9.04 -8.35 2.46
CA ARG A 72 9.33 -7.13 1.69
C ARG A 72 9.18 -5.86 2.52
N LEU A 73 8.20 -5.81 3.44
CA LEU A 73 8.05 -4.69 4.38
C LEU A 73 9.27 -4.58 5.30
N LEU A 74 9.72 -5.71 5.85
CA LEU A 74 10.92 -5.80 6.68
C LEU A 74 12.17 -5.39 5.91
N ALA A 75 12.34 -5.90 4.68
CA ALA A 75 13.47 -5.53 3.82
C ALA A 75 13.47 -4.05 3.41
N ALA A 76 12.29 -3.45 3.26
CA ALA A 76 12.14 -2.02 2.99
C ALA A 76 12.35 -1.13 4.23
N GLY A 77 12.47 -1.74 5.42
CA GLY A 77 12.63 -1.03 6.69
C GLY A 77 11.36 -0.32 7.15
N VAL A 78 10.18 -0.83 6.79
CA VAL A 78 8.90 -0.29 7.27
C VAL A 78 8.76 -0.65 8.76
N GLY A 79 8.93 0.33 9.63
CA GLY A 79 8.88 0.19 11.08
C GLY A 79 7.48 0.38 11.67
N ARG A 80 7.42 0.45 13.02
CA ARG A 80 6.17 0.68 13.78
C ARG A 80 5.62 2.11 13.63
N ASP A 81 6.45 3.01 13.14
CA ASP A 81 6.18 4.38 12.71
C ASP A 81 5.71 4.46 11.25
N GLY A 82 5.64 3.32 10.56
CA GLY A 82 5.10 3.19 9.21
C GLY A 82 3.58 2.96 9.19
N ALA A 83 2.99 3.14 8.01
CA ALA A 83 1.59 2.85 7.76
C ALA A 83 1.41 2.06 6.46
N ILE A 84 0.44 1.17 6.45
CA ILE A 84 0.07 0.38 5.27
C ILE A 84 -1.07 1.09 4.52
N VAL A 85 -0.91 1.21 3.21
CA VAL A 85 -1.93 1.70 2.29
C VAL A 85 -2.33 0.53 1.38
N ALA A 86 -3.46 -0.10 1.70
CA ALA A 86 -4.05 -1.14 0.86
C ALA A 86 -4.69 -0.50 -0.38
N LEU A 87 -4.13 -0.74 -1.56
CA LEU A 87 -4.59 -0.19 -2.83
C LEU A 87 -5.09 -1.31 -3.74
N GLY A 88 -6.40 -1.56 -3.70
CA GLY A 88 -7.05 -2.58 -4.53
C GLY A 88 -8.40 -2.99 -3.99
N GLY A 89 -8.85 -4.20 -4.36
CA GLY A 89 -10.10 -4.79 -3.89
C GLY A 89 -9.97 -5.52 -2.55
N GLY A 90 -10.96 -6.38 -2.25
CA GLY A 90 -11.03 -7.13 -0.99
C GLY A 90 -9.80 -7.98 -0.67
N VAL A 91 -9.25 -8.68 -1.67
CA VAL A 91 -8.04 -9.52 -1.49
C VAL A 91 -6.85 -8.71 -0.99
N VAL A 92 -6.61 -7.54 -1.57
CA VAL A 92 -5.53 -6.63 -1.15
C VAL A 92 -5.78 -6.15 0.28
N GLY A 93 -7.01 -5.73 0.58
CA GLY A 93 -7.40 -5.29 1.92
C GLY A 93 -7.21 -6.37 2.99
N ASP A 94 -7.60 -7.61 2.68
CA ASP A 94 -7.45 -8.72 3.59
C ASP A 94 -5.98 -9.03 3.86
N LEU A 95 -5.16 -9.19 2.82
CA LEU A 95 -3.73 -9.49 2.98
C LEU A 95 -2.95 -8.35 3.64
N ALA A 96 -3.35 -7.10 3.43
CA ALA A 96 -2.74 -5.94 4.07
C ALA A 96 -3.18 -5.75 5.53
N GLY A 97 -4.36 -6.25 5.90
CA GLY A 97 -4.96 -6.09 7.22
C GLY A 97 -4.71 -7.25 8.20
N PHE A 98 -4.20 -8.38 7.71
CA PHE A 98 -3.76 -9.53 8.51
C PHE A 98 -2.45 -9.26 9.24
#